data_AF-A0A3D5D4K2-F1
#
_entry.id   AF-A0A3D5D4K2-F1
#
_cell.length_a   1.000
_cell.length_b   1.000
_cell.length_c   1.000
_cell.angle_alpha   90.00
_cell.angle_beta   90.00
_cell.angle_gamma   90.00
#
_symmetry.space_group_name_H-M   'P 1'
#
loop_
_entity.id
_entity.type
_entity.pdbx_description
1 polymer ?
#
loop_
_entity_poly.entity_id
_entity_poly.type
_entity_poly.pdbx_seq_one_letter_code
_entity_poly.pdbx_strand_id
1 'polypeptide(L)' 'CLTEKLLIYALGRRLSFTDRDDIDRIVAAMPKHRYGLRELIQYIVASEPFHSK' A
#
# COMPACT_ATOMS: atom_id res chain seq x y z
N CYS A 1 7.51 3.25 6.10
CA CYS A 1 7.13 3.58 7.50
C CYS A 1 5.61 3.51 7.77
N LEU A 2 4.75 4.44 7.29
CA LEU A 2 3.29 4.34 7.54
C LEU A 2 2.57 3.38 6.58
N THR A 3 2.72 3.60 5.26
CA THR A 3 2.15 2.75 4.20
C THR A 3 2.47 1.28 4.41
N GLU A 4 3.72 1.00 4.78
CA GLU A 4 4.23 -0.33 5.07
C GLU A 4 3.49 -1.02 6.24
N LYS A 5 3.26 -0.30 7.34
CA LYS A 5 2.51 -0.82 8.50
C LYS A 5 1.03 -1.05 8.16
N LEU A 6 0.44 -0.15 7.37
CA LEU A 6 -0.93 -0.31 6.88
C LEU A 6 -1.06 -1.52 5.96
N LEU A 7 -0.08 -1.76 5.09
CA LEU A 7 -0.04 -2.96 4.27
C LEU A 7 0.09 -4.23 5.11
N ILE A 8 0.95 -4.24 6.14
CA ILE A 8 1.07 -5.41 7.04
C ILE A 8 -0.27 -5.68 7.73
N TYR A 9 -0.97 -4.64 8.17
CA TYR A 9 -2.30 -4.78 8.77
C TYR A 9 -3.33 -5.30 7.76
N ALA A 10 -3.36 -4.73 6.55
CA ALA A 10 -4.32 -5.09 5.51
C ALA A 10 -4.11 -6.50 4.96
N LEU A 11 -2.84 -6.93 4.81
CA LEU A 11 -2.46 -8.23 4.28
C LEU A 11 -2.38 -9.32 5.37
N GLY A 12 -2.39 -8.94 6.65
CA GLY A 12 -2.26 -9.87 7.77
C GLY A 12 -0.93 -10.64 7.83
N ARG A 13 0.07 -10.25 7.04
CA ARG A 13 1.37 -10.95 6.90
C ARG A 13 2.54 -9.99 6.86
N ARG A 14 3.75 -10.53 7.03
CA ARG A 14 4.98 -9.77 6.78
C ARG A 14 5.14 -9.47 5.28
N LEU A 15 5.72 -8.31 5.00
CA LEU A 15 6.04 -7.89 3.65
C LEU A 15 7.22 -8.67 3.11
N SER A 16 7.08 -9.09 1.86
CA SER A 16 8.11 -9.76 1.06
C SER A 16 8.78 -8.75 0.16
N PHE A 17 9.92 -9.12 -0.42
CA PHE A 17 10.62 -8.27 -1.40
C PHE A 17 9.73 -7.87 -2.58
N THR A 18 8.81 -8.74 -3.01
CA THR A 18 7.84 -8.44 -4.08
C THR A 18 6.89 -7.30 -3.71
N ASP A 19 6.55 -7.14 -2.43
CA ASP A 19 5.60 -6.11 -2.00
C ASP A 19 6.23 -4.71 -1.93
N ARG A 20 7.58 -4.62 -1.99
CA ARG A 20 8.27 -3.31 -2.00
C ARG A 20 7.96 -2.53 -3.26
N ASP A 21 7.92 -3.18 -4.41
CA ASP A 21 7.61 -2.53 -5.69
C ASP A 21 6.20 -1.92 -5.65
N ASP A 22 5.24 -2.61 -5.02
CA ASP A 22 3.88 -2.10 -4.86
C ASP A 22 3.80 -0.95 -3.85
N ILE A 23 4.55 -1.02 -2.75
CA ILE A 23 4.67 0.10 -1.79
C ILE A 23 5.23 1.34 -2.49
N ASP A 24 6.27 1.18 -3.30
CA ASP A 24 6.89 2.29 -4.01
C ASP A 24 5.93 2.91 -5.03
N ARG A 25 5.15 2.10 -5.74
CA ARG A 25 4.07 2.58 -6.62
C ARG A 25 3.00 3.36 -5.85
N ILE A 26 2.55 2.85 -4.70
CA ILE A 26 1.55 3.50 -3.86
C ILE A 26 2.08 4.85 -3.36
N VAL A 27 3.30 4.89 -2.85
CA VAL A 27 3.94 6.11 -2.35
C VAL A 27 4.14 7.12 -3.47
N ALA A 28 4.54 6.69 -4.67
CA ALA A 28 4.68 7.55 -5.83
C ALA A 28 3.34 8.14 -6.33
N ALA A 29 2.21 7.49 -6.05
CA ALA A 29 0.87 7.99 -6.40
C ALA A 29 0.32 9.01 -5.38
N MET A 30 0.81 9.01 -4.13
CA MET A 30 0.31 9.87 -3.04
C MET A 30 0.41 11.40 -3.28
N PRO A 31 1.44 11.95 -3.95
CA PRO A 31 1.50 13.38 -4.22
C PRO A 31 0.29 13.92 -5.00
N LYS A 32 -0.28 13.11 -5.90
CA LYS A 32 -1.48 13.48 -6.68
C LYS A 32 -2.72 13.66 -5.81
N HIS A 33 -2.73 13.03 -4.65
CA HIS A 33 -3.84 12.99 -3.71
C HIS A 33 -3.58 13.81 -2.45
N ARG A 34 -2.60 14.72 -2.49
CA ARG A 34 -2.16 15.54 -1.35
C ARG A 34 -1.86 14.71 -0.09
N TYR A 35 -1.38 13.48 -0.26
CA TYR A 35 -1.07 12.55 0.83
C TYR A 35 -2.27 12.23 1.74
N GLY A 36 -3.48 12.21 1.20
CA GLY A 36 -4.68 11.85 1.94
C GLY A 36 -4.64 10.40 2.43
N LEU A 37 -4.95 10.20 3.72
CA LEU A 37 -4.98 8.87 4.35
C LEU A 37 -6.08 7.98 3.77
N ARG A 38 -7.23 8.58 3.43
CA ARG A 38 -8.35 7.87 2.81
C ARG A 38 -7.94 7.29 1.46
N GLU A 39 -7.27 8.09 0.65
CA GLU A 39 -6.78 7.72 -0.67
C GLU A 39 -5.71 6.63 -0.53
N LEU A 40 -4.81 6.75 0.45
CA LEU A 40 -3.86 5.69 0.77
C LEU A 40 -4.57 4.35 1.04
N ILE A 41 -5.60 4.33 1.89
CA ILE A 41 -6.36 3.11 2.19
C ILE A 41 -7.04 2.56 0.92
N GLN A 42 -7.66 3.42 0.12
CA GLN A 42 -8.30 3.01 -1.14
C GLN A 42 -7.30 2.41 -2.13
N TYR A 43 -6.11 3.00 -2.25
CA TYR A 43 -5.04 2.45 -3.10
C TYR A 43 -4.51 1.11 -2.59
N ILE A 44 -4.39 0.94 -1.27
CA ILE A 44 -3.98 -0.34 -0.68
C ILE A 44 -5.02 -1.42 -0.98
N VAL A 45 -6.30 -1.14 -0.77
CA VAL A 45 -7.39 -2.08 -1.05
C VAL A 45 -7.49 -2.39 -2.54
N ALA A 46 -7.26 -1.41 -3.42
CA ALA A 46 -7.27 -1.61 -4.87
C ALA A 46 -5.99 -2.25 -5.43
N SER A 47 -4.96 -2.46 -4.61
CA SER A 47 -3.66 -2.97 -5.07
C SER A 47 -3.68 -4.48 -5.28
N GLU A 48 -2.85 -4.97 -6.21
CA GLU A 48 -2.71 -6.41 -6.48
C GLU A 48 -2.35 -7.23 -5.23
N PRO A 49 -1.44 -6.79 -4.32
CA PRO A 49 -1.14 -7.54 -3.10
C PRO A 49 -2.35 -7.85 -2.24
N PHE A 50 -3.37 -6.99 -2.22
CA PHE A 50 -4.59 -7.17 -1.44
C PHE A 50 -5.57 -8.16 -2.10
N HIS A 51 -5.53 -8.27 -3.43
CA HIS A 51 -6.45 -9.11 -4.19
C HIS A 51 -5.86 -10.48 -4.59
N SER A 52 -4.54 -10.62 -4.71
CA SER A 52 -3.92 -11.86 -5.20
C SER A 52 -3.38 -12.79 -4.10
N LYS A 53 -3.40 -12.39 -2.83
CA LYS A 53 -2.85 -13.15 -1.70
C LYS A 53 -3.73 -13.05 -0.47
#